data_AF-A0A511X2E7-F1
#
_entry.id   AF-A0A511X2E7-F1
#
_cell.length_a   1.000
_cell.length_b   1.000
_cell.length_c   1.000
_cell.angle_alpha   90.00
_cell.angle_beta   90.00
_cell.angle_gamma   90.00
#
_symmetry.space_group_name_H-M   'P 1'
#
loop_
_entity.id
_entity.type
_entity.pdbx_description
1 polymer ?
#
loop_
_entity_poly.entity_id
_entity_poly.type
_entity_poly.pdbx_seq_one_letter_code
_entity_poly.pdbx_strand_id
1 'polypeptide(L)'
;MNALQTAPEQIPDMIHRALSSGIDASYVLMDSWFTTPPLVKNIQEQGLDVIGMVKNLKQRYLHGDQRVSLKELYTLATPTEGKKNIIPSIHTTQSNGVDIKVVFVRNRNKRSEWLAILSTDCSLSDEEIIRIYGMRWDIEVFFKTTKSLLKLQKEFQSRSYDALISHTTIVFTRYITLSWQNRCHNDDRTLGGIFYELSDEINELDWAHALYQLFELLEDTLKQTNNKIQNIIKSQLQQWFDALPSYIKAYLPILGCES
;
A
#
# COMPACT_ATOMS: atom_id res chain seq x y z
N MET A 1 -26.23 14.48 23.95
CA MET A 1 -25.17 14.12 24.91
C MET A 1 -23.79 14.00 24.26
N ASN A 2 -23.72 13.75 22.94
CA ASN A 2 -22.46 13.54 22.21
C ASN A 2 -21.50 14.75 22.20
N ALA A 3 -22.00 15.99 22.24
CA ALA A 3 -21.15 17.20 22.12
C ALA A 3 -20.10 17.41 23.23
N LEU A 4 -20.16 16.64 24.32
CA LEU A 4 -19.21 16.69 25.44
C LEU A 4 -18.12 15.61 25.36
N GLN A 5 -18.25 14.64 24.46
CA GLN A 5 -17.28 13.56 24.29
C GLN A 5 -16.06 14.05 23.51
N THR A 6 -14.90 13.47 23.80
CA THR A 6 -13.67 13.72 23.06
C THR A 6 -13.73 13.06 21.67
N ALA A 7 -12.91 13.54 20.74
CA ALA A 7 -12.89 12.98 19.38
C ALA A 7 -12.65 11.44 19.34
N PRO A 8 -11.69 10.87 20.10
CA PRO A 8 -11.50 9.40 20.14
C PRO A 8 -12.72 8.61 20.63
N GLU A 9 -13.55 9.20 21.51
CA GLU A 9 -14.75 8.54 22.03
C GLU A 9 -15.91 8.57 21.03
N GLN A 10 -15.96 9.59 20.16
CA GLN A 10 -17.02 9.73 19.16
C GLN A 10 -16.77 8.92 17.88
N ILE A 11 -15.50 8.68 17.52
CA ILE A 11 -15.12 8.02 16.28
C ILE A 11 -15.79 6.63 16.11
N PRO A 12 -15.79 5.75 17.13
CA PRO A 12 -16.53 4.49 17.08
C PRO A 12 -17.98 4.60 16.60
N ASP A 13 -18.75 5.51 17.22
CA ASP A 13 -20.17 5.71 16.89
C ASP A 13 -20.36 6.36 15.51
N MET A 14 -19.40 7.17 15.07
CA MET A 14 -19.41 7.73 13.72
C MET A 14 -19.19 6.65 12.66
N ILE A 15 -18.25 5.75 12.88
CA ILE A 15 -17.97 4.62 11.99
C ILE A 15 -19.17 3.69 11.94
N HIS A 16 -19.72 3.30 13.10
CA HIS A 16 -20.88 2.42 13.17
C HIS A 16 -22.08 2.98 12.39
N ARG A 17 -22.36 4.30 12.51
CA ARG A 17 -23.43 4.96 11.74
C ARG A 17 -23.15 4.98 10.25
N ALA A 18 -21.91 5.19 9.83
CA ALA A 18 -21.52 5.17 8.43
C ALA A 18 -21.74 3.78 7.82
N LEU A 19 -21.25 2.72 8.47
CA LEU A 19 -21.44 1.33 8.05
C LEU A 19 -22.94 0.96 8.00
N SER A 20 -23.69 1.32 9.04
CA SER A 20 -25.15 1.07 9.10
C SER A 20 -25.95 1.81 8.03
N SER A 21 -25.38 2.88 7.46
CA SER A 21 -25.98 3.64 6.36
C SER A 21 -25.61 3.07 4.98
N GLY A 22 -24.91 1.94 4.92
CA GLY A 22 -24.53 1.26 3.69
C GLY A 22 -23.19 1.69 3.09
N ILE A 23 -22.35 2.41 3.83
CA ILE A 23 -20.97 2.67 3.40
C ILE A 23 -20.16 1.40 3.64
N ASP A 24 -19.58 0.87 2.56
CA ASP A 24 -18.66 -0.26 2.61
C ASP A 24 -17.21 0.22 2.65
N ALA A 25 -16.39 -0.40 3.49
CA ALA A 25 -14.99 -0.08 3.66
C ALA A 25 -14.23 -1.29 4.20
N SER A 26 -12.96 -1.44 3.81
CA SER A 26 -12.06 -2.43 4.40
C SER A 26 -11.13 -1.81 5.45
N TYR A 27 -10.79 -0.52 5.28
CA TYR A 27 -9.79 0.15 6.11
C TYR A 27 -10.24 1.51 6.62
N VAL A 28 -9.83 1.85 7.85
CA VAL A 28 -9.87 3.19 8.41
C VAL A 28 -8.45 3.77 8.46
N LEU A 29 -8.25 4.89 7.76
CA LEU A 29 -6.95 5.56 7.69
C LEU A 29 -6.86 6.69 8.72
N MET A 30 -5.82 6.66 9.57
CA MET A 30 -5.72 7.58 10.71
C MET A 30 -4.39 8.32 10.79
N ASP A 31 -4.43 9.59 11.16
CA ASP A 31 -3.22 10.31 11.59
C ASP A 31 -2.74 9.79 12.96
N SER A 32 -1.47 10.09 13.25
CA SER A 32 -0.73 9.83 14.48
C SER A 32 -1.38 10.23 15.80
N TRP A 33 -2.42 11.06 15.77
CA TRP A 33 -3.18 11.42 16.97
C TRP A 33 -4.25 10.39 17.36
N PHE A 34 -4.61 9.48 16.46
CA PHE A 34 -5.74 8.57 16.65
C PHE A 34 -5.35 7.08 16.70
N THR A 35 -4.06 6.74 16.62
CA THR A 35 -3.58 5.34 16.70
C THR A 35 -3.42 4.82 18.13
N THR A 36 -4.32 5.23 19.04
CA THR A 36 -4.30 4.76 20.42
C THR A 36 -4.84 3.33 20.50
N PRO A 37 -4.28 2.45 21.36
CA PRO A 37 -4.71 1.05 21.41
C PRO A 37 -6.22 0.86 21.64
N PRO A 38 -6.89 1.59 22.56
CA PRO A 38 -8.33 1.42 22.77
C PRO A 38 -9.16 1.72 21.52
N LEU A 39 -8.79 2.77 20.77
CA LEU A 39 -9.50 3.16 19.55
C LEU A 39 -9.27 2.16 18.42
N VAL A 40 -8.02 1.73 18.23
CA VAL A 40 -7.67 0.70 17.22
C VAL A 40 -8.48 -0.57 17.45
N LYS A 41 -8.52 -1.06 18.71
CA LYS A 41 -9.27 -2.26 19.07
C LYS A 41 -10.77 -2.11 18.79
N ASN A 42 -11.35 -0.98 19.15
CA ASN A 42 -12.77 -0.75 18.94
C ASN A 42 -13.13 -0.75 17.44
N ILE A 43 -12.30 -0.16 16.58
CA ILE A 43 -12.53 -0.17 15.13
C ILE A 43 -12.42 -1.59 14.57
N GLN A 44 -11.43 -2.36 15.04
CA GLN A 44 -11.26 -3.76 14.64
C GLN A 44 -12.45 -4.64 15.06
N GLU A 45 -13.01 -4.41 16.25
CA GLU A 45 -14.24 -5.08 16.72
C GLU A 45 -15.48 -4.75 15.86
N GLN A 46 -15.45 -3.65 15.10
CA GLN A 46 -16.47 -3.31 14.10
C GLN A 46 -16.23 -3.95 12.73
N GLY A 47 -15.17 -4.75 12.58
CA GLY A 47 -14.86 -5.48 11.34
C GLY A 47 -14.02 -4.71 10.32
N LEU A 48 -13.36 -3.63 10.74
CA LEU A 48 -12.50 -2.80 9.88
C LEU A 48 -11.04 -2.88 10.31
N ASP A 49 -10.13 -2.92 9.35
CA ASP A 49 -8.71 -2.79 9.65
C ASP A 49 -8.29 -1.33 9.78
N VAL A 50 -7.32 -1.06 10.64
CA VAL A 50 -6.79 0.28 10.89
C VAL A 50 -5.39 0.38 10.31
N ILE A 51 -5.17 1.40 9.46
CA ILE A 51 -3.84 1.79 9.02
C ILE A 51 -3.59 3.23 9.45
N GLY A 52 -2.55 3.46 10.24
CA GLY A 52 -2.29 4.79 10.77
C GLY A 52 -0.85 5.07 11.14
N MET A 53 -0.45 6.33 11.07
CA MET A 53 0.88 6.73 11.53
C MET A 53 0.97 6.57 13.05
N VAL A 54 2.16 6.26 13.57
CA VAL A 54 2.39 6.16 15.00
C VAL A 54 3.52 7.08 15.43
N LYS A 55 3.28 7.85 16.49
CA LYS A 55 4.30 8.69 17.11
C LYS A 55 5.04 7.91 18.18
N ASN A 56 6.33 8.21 18.30
CA ASN A 56 7.15 7.69 19.40
C ASN A 56 6.77 8.38 20.73
N LEU A 57 5.72 7.88 21.35
CA LEU A 57 5.20 8.32 22.65
C LEU A 57 5.49 7.28 23.74
N LYS A 58 4.79 7.36 24.88
CA LYS A 58 4.91 6.39 26.00
C LYS A 58 4.25 5.03 25.72
N GLN A 59 3.64 4.86 24.54
CA GLN A 59 3.01 3.60 24.14
C GLN A 59 4.04 2.46 24.10
N ARG A 60 3.64 1.31 24.62
CA ARG A 60 4.45 0.09 24.67
C ARG A 60 3.80 -1.01 23.85
N TYR A 61 4.64 -1.82 23.24
CA TYR A 61 4.28 -2.96 22.40
C TYR A 61 4.85 -4.23 23.02
N LEU A 62 4.20 -5.34 22.73
CA LEU A 62 4.61 -6.67 23.17
C LEU A 62 5.35 -7.35 22.03
N HIS A 63 6.62 -7.68 22.29
CA HIS A 63 7.43 -8.50 21.41
C HIS A 63 7.91 -9.71 22.23
N GLY A 64 7.27 -10.86 22.02
CA GLY A 64 7.33 -11.96 23.00
C GLY A 64 6.81 -11.50 24.36
N ASP A 65 7.55 -11.80 25.42
CA ASP A 65 7.20 -11.41 26.80
C ASP A 65 7.66 -9.99 27.18
N GLN A 66 8.33 -9.27 26.29
CA GLN A 66 8.93 -7.97 26.60
C GLN A 66 8.06 -6.80 26.14
N ARG A 67 7.96 -5.79 27.01
CA ARG A 67 7.34 -4.49 26.70
C ARG A 67 8.37 -3.53 26.15
N VAL A 68 8.29 -3.26 24.85
CA VAL A 68 9.23 -2.42 24.11
C VAL A 68 8.58 -1.11 23.64
N SER A 69 9.38 -0.08 23.48
CA SER A 69 9.00 1.20 22.85
C SER A 69 9.04 1.11 21.34
N LEU A 70 8.48 2.11 20.65
CA LEU A 70 8.54 2.21 19.19
C LEU A 70 9.99 2.32 18.67
N LYS A 71 10.89 2.97 19.43
CA LYS A 71 12.33 3.04 19.10
C LYS A 71 13.00 1.67 19.20
N GLU A 72 12.69 0.91 20.24
CA GLU A 72 13.23 -0.44 20.42
C GLU A 72 12.70 -1.37 19.32
N LEU A 73 11.42 -1.27 18.95
CA LEU A 73 10.87 -1.97 17.78
C LEU A 73 11.62 -1.63 16.48
N TYR A 74 11.94 -0.36 16.26
CA TYR A 74 12.73 0.04 15.09
C TYR A 74 14.10 -0.63 15.08
N THR A 75 14.79 -0.67 16.23
CA THR A 75 16.08 -1.36 16.36
C THR A 75 15.97 -2.86 16.10
N LEU A 76 14.91 -3.52 16.60
CA LEU A 76 14.63 -4.93 16.37
C LEU A 76 14.28 -5.24 14.90
N ALA A 77 13.57 -4.33 14.24
CA ALA A 77 13.17 -4.47 12.84
C ALA A 77 14.32 -4.20 11.85
N THR A 78 15.37 -3.48 12.27
CA THR A 78 16.45 -3.06 11.38
C THR A 78 17.43 -4.23 11.15
N PRO A 79 17.67 -4.66 9.89
CA PRO A 79 18.61 -5.73 9.59
C PRO A 79 20.03 -5.38 10.05
N THR A 80 20.72 -6.34 10.68
CA THR A 80 22.05 -6.14 11.26
C THR A 80 23.16 -6.02 10.20
N GLU A 81 22.98 -6.57 8.99
CA GLU A 81 23.99 -6.56 7.92
C GLU A 81 23.40 -6.43 6.48
N GLY A 82 24.07 -5.64 5.64
CA GLY A 82 24.05 -5.76 4.17
C GLY A 82 22.83 -5.28 3.37
N LYS A 83 21.62 -5.21 3.93
CA LYS A 83 20.38 -4.93 3.15
C LYS A 83 19.89 -3.49 3.30
N LYS A 84 20.61 -2.54 2.68
CA LYS A 84 20.33 -1.09 2.77
C LYS A 84 19.00 -0.62 2.14
N ASN A 85 18.32 -1.47 1.38
CA ASN A 85 17.12 -1.10 0.62
C ASN A 85 15.82 -1.74 1.13
N ILE A 86 15.85 -2.53 2.21
CA ILE A 86 14.63 -3.13 2.75
C ILE A 86 13.95 -2.15 3.70
N ILE A 87 12.63 -2.01 3.54
CA ILE A 87 11.78 -1.27 4.46
C ILE A 87 11.74 -2.06 5.77
N PRO A 88 12.25 -1.53 6.90
CA PRO A 88 12.19 -2.27 8.17
C PRO A 88 10.73 -2.41 8.60
N SER A 89 10.30 -3.63 8.89
CA SER A 89 8.96 -3.91 9.43
C SER A 89 9.02 -5.00 10.49
N ILE A 90 8.02 -5.02 11.37
CA ILE A 90 7.95 -5.99 12.46
C ILE A 90 6.50 -6.29 12.85
N HIS A 91 6.22 -7.57 13.10
CA HIS A 91 4.97 -8.03 13.70
C HIS A 91 5.08 -7.95 15.22
N THR A 92 4.05 -7.39 15.87
CA THR A 92 4.02 -7.18 17.32
C THR A 92 2.57 -7.05 17.78
N THR A 93 2.35 -7.07 19.09
CA THR A 93 1.01 -6.93 19.66
C THR A 93 0.94 -5.65 20.49
N GLN A 94 -0.15 -4.91 20.37
CA GLN A 94 -0.41 -3.77 21.26
C GLN A 94 -0.69 -4.24 22.69
N SER A 95 -0.57 -3.34 23.67
CA SER A 95 -0.77 -3.65 25.09
C SER A 95 -2.15 -4.22 25.45
N ASN A 96 -3.14 -4.05 24.58
CA ASN A 96 -4.52 -4.52 24.72
C ASN A 96 -4.81 -5.81 23.93
N GLY A 97 -3.79 -6.45 23.36
CA GLY A 97 -3.89 -7.72 22.66
C GLY A 97 -4.14 -7.63 21.15
N VAL A 98 -4.16 -6.43 20.56
CA VAL A 98 -4.35 -6.28 19.11
C VAL A 98 -3.05 -6.57 18.37
N ASP A 99 -3.07 -7.57 17.50
CA ASP A 99 -1.95 -7.88 16.61
C ASP A 99 -1.82 -6.83 15.51
N ILE A 100 -0.58 -6.40 15.29
CA ILE A 100 -0.26 -5.34 14.34
C ILE A 100 1.04 -5.63 13.60
N LYS A 101 1.15 -5.02 12.43
CA LYS A 101 2.39 -4.88 11.69
C LYS A 101 2.81 -3.43 11.70
N VAL A 102 4.06 -3.15 12.10
CA VAL A 102 4.64 -1.80 12.10
C VAL A 102 5.68 -1.72 11.00
N VAL A 103 5.48 -0.78 10.07
CA VAL A 103 6.36 -0.50 8.93
C VAL A 103 7.07 0.83 9.17
N PHE A 104 8.39 0.85 9.04
CA PHE A 104 9.22 2.04 9.26
C PHE A 104 9.66 2.63 7.92
N VAL A 105 9.28 3.89 7.67
CA VAL A 105 9.59 4.61 6.44
C VAL A 105 10.59 5.71 6.73
N ARG A 106 11.65 5.81 5.93
CA ARG A 106 12.61 6.90 6.06
C ARG A 106 11.95 8.25 5.80
N ASN A 107 12.15 9.22 6.69
CA ASN A 107 11.61 10.56 6.49
C ASN A 107 12.42 11.28 5.38
N ARG A 108 11.75 11.63 4.27
CA ARG A 108 12.36 12.34 3.14
C ARG A 108 12.83 13.74 3.52
N ASN A 109 12.09 14.44 4.39
CA ASN A 109 12.40 15.80 4.82
C ASN A 109 13.54 15.84 5.84
N LYS A 110 13.69 14.77 6.63
CA LYS A 110 14.74 14.64 7.64
C LYS A 110 15.31 13.22 7.62
N ARG A 111 16.39 13.04 6.86
CA ARG A 111 17.00 11.72 6.59
C ARG A 111 17.49 10.95 7.81
N SER A 112 17.64 11.62 8.95
CA SER A 112 18.00 11.04 10.25
C SER A 112 16.79 10.54 11.05
N GLU A 113 15.57 10.89 10.64
CA GLU A 113 14.33 10.47 11.26
C GLU A 113 13.62 9.40 10.41
N TRP A 114 12.77 8.63 11.08
CA TRP A 114 11.87 7.67 10.46
C TRP A 114 10.43 7.98 10.87
N LEU A 115 9.50 7.53 10.05
CA LEU A 115 8.07 7.49 10.30
C LEU A 115 7.67 6.03 10.56
N ALA A 116 6.72 5.80 11.45
CA ALA A 116 6.14 4.47 11.65
C ALA A 116 4.69 4.48 11.20
N ILE A 117 4.30 3.47 10.44
CA ILE A 117 2.92 3.20 10.03
C ILE A 117 2.54 1.86 10.64
N LEU A 118 1.41 1.82 11.32
CA LEU A 118 0.81 0.63 11.89
C LEU A 118 -0.30 0.16 10.97
N SER A 119 -0.42 -1.15 10.80
CA SER A 119 -1.56 -1.85 10.20
C SER A 119 -2.06 -2.93 11.15
N THR A 120 -3.37 -3.08 11.31
CA THR A 120 -3.97 -4.27 11.95
C THR A 120 -4.10 -5.44 10.97
N ASP A 121 -4.22 -5.16 9.67
CA ASP A 121 -4.10 -6.20 8.65
C ASP A 121 -2.61 -6.57 8.50
N CYS A 122 -2.26 -7.71 9.10
CA CYS A 122 -0.91 -8.26 9.08
C CYS A 122 -0.62 -9.07 7.80
N SER A 123 -1.61 -9.30 6.93
CA SER A 123 -1.43 -10.04 5.67
C SER A 123 -0.81 -9.19 4.56
N LEU A 124 -0.91 -7.86 4.67
CA LEU A 124 -0.39 -6.92 3.68
C LEU A 124 1.14 -6.88 3.64
N SER A 125 1.69 -6.67 2.43
CA SER A 125 3.09 -6.31 2.24
C SER A 125 3.40 -4.91 2.81
N ASP A 126 4.68 -4.63 3.02
CA ASP A 126 5.12 -3.35 3.56
C ASP A 126 4.79 -2.21 2.59
N GLU A 127 4.96 -2.46 1.29
CA GLU A 127 4.65 -1.54 0.21
C GLU A 127 3.16 -1.24 0.13
N GLU A 128 2.29 -2.24 0.31
CA GLU A 128 0.85 -2.03 0.27
C GLU A 128 0.33 -1.22 1.45
N ILE A 129 0.86 -1.44 2.65
CA ILE A 129 0.54 -0.63 3.83
C ILE A 129 0.87 0.85 3.54
N ILE A 130 2.04 1.11 2.96
CA ILE A 130 2.46 2.48 2.60
C ILE A 130 1.55 3.06 1.50
N ARG A 131 1.22 2.28 0.46
CA ARG A 131 0.38 2.73 -0.65
C ARG A 131 -1.02 3.10 -0.17
N ILE A 132 -1.67 2.21 0.60
CA ILE A 132 -3.01 2.44 1.15
C ILE A 132 -2.98 3.65 2.09
N TYR A 133 -1.98 3.75 2.97
CA TYR A 133 -1.85 4.90 3.86
C TYR A 133 -1.67 6.23 3.09
N GLY A 134 -1.04 6.19 1.91
CA GLY A 134 -0.88 7.33 1.02
C GLY A 134 -2.19 7.99 0.61
N MET A 135 -3.29 7.22 0.50
CA MET A 135 -4.62 7.74 0.17
C MET A 135 -5.15 8.75 1.21
N ARG A 136 -4.67 8.69 2.45
CA ARG A 136 -5.06 9.64 3.51
C ARG A 136 -4.81 11.09 3.10
N TRP A 137 -3.81 11.37 2.25
CA TRP A 137 -3.50 12.74 1.79
C TRP A 137 -4.69 13.43 1.11
N ASP A 138 -5.60 12.67 0.50
CA ASP A 138 -6.78 13.21 -0.16
C ASP A 138 -7.67 14.03 0.80
N ILE A 139 -7.69 13.70 2.10
CA ILE A 139 -8.44 14.48 3.09
C ILE A 139 -7.84 15.88 3.32
N GLU A 140 -6.52 16.03 3.16
CA GLU A 140 -5.85 17.33 3.27
C GLU A 140 -6.16 18.19 2.05
N VAL A 141 -6.17 17.58 0.86
CA VAL A 141 -6.60 18.25 -0.38
C VAL A 141 -8.06 18.67 -0.29
N PHE A 142 -8.93 17.79 0.22
CA PHE A 142 -10.34 18.10 0.50
C PHE A 142 -10.48 19.31 1.42
N PHE A 143 -9.84 19.31 2.58
CA PHE A 143 -9.94 20.41 3.52
C PHE A 143 -9.31 21.71 3.01
N LYS A 144 -8.24 21.62 2.21
CA LYS A 144 -7.64 22.79 1.57
C LYS A 144 -8.66 23.42 0.61
N THR A 145 -9.20 22.64 -0.33
CA THR A 145 -10.14 23.09 -1.36
C THR A 145 -11.44 23.63 -0.76
N THR A 146 -12.04 22.90 0.19
CA THR A 146 -13.30 23.33 0.82
C THR A 146 -13.15 24.64 1.58
N LYS A 147 -12.04 24.84 2.30
CA LYS A 147 -11.80 26.07 3.06
C LYS A 147 -11.42 27.25 2.17
N SER A 148 -10.50 27.06 1.22
CA SER A 148 -9.95 28.16 0.43
C SER A 148 -10.81 28.53 -0.78
N LEU A 149 -11.33 27.54 -1.51
CA LEU A 149 -12.03 27.76 -2.78
C LEU A 149 -13.55 27.74 -2.61
N LEU A 150 -14.06 26.82 -1.79
CA LEU A 150 -15.50 26.69 -1.53
C LEU A 150 -15.96 27.44 -0.27
N LYS A 151 -15.06 28.25 0.32
CA LYS A 151 -15.32 29.20 1.41
C LYS A 151 -16.06 28.61 2.62
N LEU A 152 -15.82 27.34 2.95
CA LEU A 152 -16.49 26.62 4.05
C LEU A 152 -16.58 27.44 5.34
N GLN A 153 -15.49 28.13 5.72
CA GLN A 153 -15.41 28.91 6.97
C GLN A 153 -15.76 30.39 6.84
N LYS A 154 -15.60 30.98 5.64
CA LYS A 154 -15.62 32.45 5.46
C LYS A 154 -16.93 32.97 4.87
N GLU A 155 -17.64 32.17 4.09
CA GLU A 155 -18.86 32.60 3.39
C GLU A 155 -20.08 32.69 4.31
N PHE A 156 -20.11 31.88 5.37
CA PHE A 156 -21.30 31.70 6.19
C PHE A 156 -21.01 32.03 7.66
N GLN A 157 -21.70 33.05 8.19
CA GLN A 157 -21.55 33.54 9.57
C GLN A 157 -22.83 33.32 10.41
N SER A 158 -23.72 32.43 9.96
CA SER A 158 -24.94 32.12 10.73
C SER A 158 -24.59 31.43 12.04
N ARG A 159 -25.39 31.71 13.08
CA ARG A 159 -25.29 31.08 14.40
C ARG A 159 -26.29 29.93 14.57
N SER A 160 -27.15 29.69 13.58
CA SER A 160 -28.08 28.57 13.60
C SER A 160 -27.36 27.27 13.27
N TYR A 161 -27.53 26.27 14.14
CA TYR A 161 -26.91 24.95 13.98
C TYR A 161 -27.37 24.25 12.71
N ASP A 162 -28.68 24.26 12.44
CA ASP A 162 -29.23 23.67 11.21
C ASP A 162 -28.68 24.35 9.96
N ALA A 163 -28.55 25.66 10.02
CA ALA A 163 -28.01 26.43 8.91
C ALA A 163 -26.51 26.09 8.66
N LEU A 164 -25.74 25.84 9.72
CA LEU A 164 -24.35 25.38 9.62
C LEU A 164 -24.24 23.97 9.02
N ILE A 165 -25.16 23.07 9.36
CA ILE A 165 -25.25 21.74 8.74
C ILE A 165 -25.57 21.87 7.26
N SER A 166 -26.59 22.66 6.90
CA SER A 166 -26.96 22.87 5.50
C SER A 166 -25.81 23.44 4.68
N HIS A 167 -25.13 24.48 5.17
CA HIS A 167 -23.98 25.08 4.50
C HIS A 167 -22.84 24.07 4.30
N THR A 168 -22.49 23.32 5.35
CA THR A 168 -21.44 22.29 5.28
C THR A 168 -21.79 21.22 4.24
N THR A 169 -23.05 20.77 4.22
CA THR A 169 -23.54 19.77 3.27
C THR A 169 -23.47 20.28 1.83
N ILE A 170 -23.85 21.54 1.58
CA ILE A 170 -23.75 22.16 0.25
C ILE A 170 -22.29 22.24 -0.20
N VAL A 171 -21.39 22.70 0.66
CA VAL A 171 -19.96 22.82 0.33
C VAL A 171 -19.35 21.44 0.04
N PHE A 172 -19.68 20.42 0.84
CA PHE A 172 -19.15 19.06 0.64
C PHE A 172 -19.72 18.43 -0.64
N THR A 173 -21.00 18.62 -0.93
CA THR A 173 -21.62 18.15 -2.18
C THR A 173 -20.97 18.82 -3.39
N ARG A 174 -20.75 20.14 -3.34
CA ARG A 174 -20.03 20.88 -4.39
C ARG A 174 -18.64 20.32 -4.62
N TYR A 175 -17.90 20.02 -3.54
CA TYR A 175 -16.59 19.39 -3.66
C TYR A 175 -16.69 18.04 -4.35
N ILE A 176 -17.59 17.17 -3.92
CA ILE A 176 -17.77 15.82 -4.50
C ILE A 176 -18.03 15.92 -6.01
N THR A 177 -18.95 16.79 -6.43
CA THR A 177 -19.27 16.99 -7.86
C THR A 177 -18.05 17.50 -8.64
N LEU A 178 -17.33 18.50 -8.13
CA LEU A 178 -16.16 19.06 -8.79
C LEU A 178 -14.99 18.06 -8.86
N SER A 179 -14.75 17.31 -7.79
CA SER A 179 -13.73 16.27 -7.74
C SER A 179 -14.06 15.12 -8.69
N TRP A 180 -15.33 14.73 -8.79
CA TRP A 180 -15.79 13.73 -9.76
C TRP A 180 -15.57 14.23 -11.21
N GLN A 181 -16.01 15.46 -11.53
CA GLN A 181 -15.80 16.06 -12.85
C GLN A 181 -14.32 16.14 -13.22
N ASN A 182 -13.47 16.58 -12.27
CA ASN A 182 -12.03 16.66 -12.47
C ASN A 182 -11.43 15.27 -12.72
N ARG A 183 -11.88 14.22 -12.00
CA ARG A 183 -11.43 12.85 -12.26
C ARG A 183 -11.80 12.37 -13.65
N CYS A 184 -13.02 12.64 -14.09
CA CYS A 184 -13.47 12.24 -15.43
C CYS A 184 -12.70 12.93 -16.57
N HIS A 185 -12.15 14.13 -16.34
CA HIS A 185 -11.49 14.92 -17.40
C HIS A 185 -9.96 14.91 -17.34
N ASN A 186 -9.36 14.79 -16.14
CA ASN A 186 -7.94 15.05 -15.92
C ASN A 186 -7.19 13.90 -15.23
N ASP A 187 -7.86 12.81 -14.85
CA ASP A 187 -7.21 11.73 -14.10
C ASP A 187 -6.72 10.62 -15.04
N ASP A 188 -5.42 10.66 -15.36
CA ASP A 188 -4.68 9.59 -16.03
C ASP A 188 -4.58 8.33 -15.16
N ARG A 189 -5.11 8.26 -13.93
CA ARG A 189 -5.09 7.01 -13.12
C ARG A 189 -5.85 5.85 -13.74
N THR A 190 -6.71 6.08 -14.73
CA THR A 190 -7.19 5.01 -15.63
C THR A 190 -6.02 4.34 -16.37
N LEU A 191 -4.98 5.09 -16.74
CA LEU A 191 -3.70 4.58 -17.23
C LEU A 191 -2.78 4.08 -16.12
N GLY A 192 -2.98 4.48 -14.86
CA GLY A 192 -2.20 4.00 -13.73
C GLY A 192 -2.40 2.51 -13.46
N GLY A 193 -3.64 2.02 -13.51
CA GLY A 193 -3.93 0.58 -13.48
C GLY A 193 -3.27 -0.16 -14.65
N ILE A 194 -3.43 0.37 -15.87
CA ILE A 194 -2.76 -0.14 -17.08
C ILE A 194 -1.23 -0.07 -16.93
N PHE A 195 -0.67 0.94 -16.29
CA PHE A 195 0.76 1.09 -16.06
C PHE A 195 1.28 0.06 -15.05
N TYR A 196 0.52 -0.27 -14.00
CA TYR A 196 0.89 -1.34 -13.09
C TYR A 196 0.82 -2.70 -13.78
N GLU A 197 -0.23 -2.98 -14.56
CA GLU A 197 -0.31 -4.20 -15.37
C GLU A 197 0.84 -4.28 -16.39
N LEU A 198 1.13 -3.18 -17.11
CA LEU A 198 2.26 -3.09 -18.02
C LEU A 198 3.62 -3.18 -17.30
N SER A 199 3.74 -2.66 -16.08
CA SER A 199 4.97 -2.74 -15.30
C SER A 199 5.22 -4.16 -14.78
N ASP A 200 4.17 -4.91 -14.46
CA ASP A 200 4.26 -6.33 -14.16
C ASP A 200 4.65 -7.11 -15.42
N GLU A 201 4.09 -6.79 -16.60
CA GLU A 201 4.54 -7.34 -17.89
C GLU A 201 6.00 -6.97 -18.22
N ILE A 202 6.46 -5.76 -17.86
CA ILE A 202 7.87 -5.34 -18.02
C ILE A 202 8.81 -6.17 -17.14
N ASN A 203 8.39 -6.54 -15.92
CA ASN A 203 9.16 -7.46 -15.08
C ASN A 203 9.18 -8.89 -15.65
N GLU A 204 8.14 -9.32 -16.36
CA GLU A 204 8.14 -10.59 -17.11
C GLU A 204 9.07 -10.54 -18.34
N LEU A 205 9.17 -9.38 -18.99
CA LEU A 205 10.11 -9.11 -20.10
C LEU A 205 11.59 -9.28 -19.69
N ASP A 206 11.95 -9.06 -18.43
CA ASP A 206 13.30 -9.30 -17.91
C ASP A 206 13.64 -10.80 -17.88
N TRP A 207 12.66 -11.67 -17.59
CA TRP A 207 12.85 -13.13 -17.66
C TRP A 207 12.99 -13.61 -19.10
N ALA A 208 12.21 -13.06 -20.03
CA ALA A 208 12.35 -13.36 -21.45
C ALA A 208 13.72 -12.94 -21.99
N HIS A 209 14.23 -11.77 -21.60
CA HIS A 209 15.58 -11.32 -21.93
C HIS A 209 16.67 -12.20 -21.32
N ALA A 210 16.54 -12.61 -20.06
CA ALA A 210 17.48 -13.52 -19.42
C ALA A 210 17.51 -14.89 -20.11
N LEU A 211 16.36 -15.40 -20.52
CA LEU A 211 16.22 -16.66 -21.25
C LEU A 211 16.82 -16.56 -22.66
N TYR A 212 16.63 -15.44 -23.35
CA TYR A 212 17.26 -15.16 -24.64
C TYR A 212 18.79 -15.12 -24.52
N GLN A 213 19.34 -14.38 -23.53
CA GLN A 213 20.79 -14.35 -23.29
C GLN A 213 21.36 -15.74 -22.93
N LEU A 214 20.58 -16.55 -22.20
CA LEU A 214 20.97 -17.94 -21.92
C LEU A 214 21.08 -18.76 -23.20
N PHE A 215 20.15 -18.59 -24.16
CA PHE A 215 20.21 -19.28 -25.46
C PHE A 215 21.41 -18.83 -26.30
N GLU A 216 21.70 -17.53 -26.38
CA GLU A 216 22.90 -17.05 -27.09
C GLU A 216 24.18 -17.64 -26.50
N LEU A 217 24.31 -17.65 -25.16
CA LEU A 217 25.45 -18.28 -24.48
C LEU A 217 25.55 -19.78 -24.79
N LEU A 218 24.42 -20.49 -24.81
CA LEU A 218 24.36 -21.92 -25.14
C LEU A 218 24.82 -22.17 -26.58
N GLU A 219 24.37 -21.35 -27.53
CA GLU A 219 24.73 -21.44 -28.94
C GLU A 219 26.23 -21.15 -29.17
N ASP A 220 26.76 -20.13 -28.51
CA ASP A 220 28.18 -19.81 -28.59
C ASP A 220 29.07 -20.89 -27.95
N THR A 221 28.61 -21.47 -26.84
CA THR A 221 29.30 -22.62 -26.21
C THR A 221 29.24 -23.87 -27.09
N LEU A 222 28.13 -24.06 -27.81
CA LEU A 222 27.97 -25.13 -28.79
C LEU A 222 28.97 -24.98 -29.94
N LYS A 223 29.16 -23.78 -30.48
CA LYS A 223 30.14 -23.50 -31.55
C LYS A 223 31.58 -23.88 -31.17
N GLN A 224 31.91 -23.89 -29.87
CA GLN A 224 33.25 -24.21 -29.35
C GLN A 224 33.44 -25.68 -28.94
N THR A 225 32.40 -26.52 -29.01
CA THR A 225 32.44 -27.93 -28.59
C THR A 225 32.48 -28.91 -29.77
N ASN A 226 32.86 -30.17 -29.49
CA ASN A 226 32.92 -31.20 -30.53
C ASN A 226 31.51 -31.61 -31.05
N ASN A 227 31.45 -32.12 -32.28
CA ASN A 227 30.19 -32.52 -32.95
C ASN A 227 29.36 -33.54 -32.15
N LYS A 228 30.00 -34.38 -31.32
CA LYS A 228 29.30 -35.42 -30.55
C LYS A 228 28.52 -34.80 -29.38
N ILE A 229 29.11 -33.82 -28.71
CA ILE A 229 28.47 -33.04 -27.63
C ILE A 229 27.39 -32.13 -28.20
N GLN A 230 27.65 -31.49 -29.34
CA GLN A 230 26.64 -30.66 -30.02
C GLN A 230 25.37 -31.45 -30.33
N ASN A 231 25.49 -32.67 -30.85
CA ASN A 231 24.34 -33.51 -31.18
C ASN A 231 23.53 -33.93 -29.95
N ILE A 232 24.21 -34.22 -28.83
CA ILE A 232 23.54 -34.57 -27.57
C ILE A 232 22.74 -33.38 -27.05
N ILE A 233 23.35 -32.20 -26.99
CA ILE A 233 22.69 -30.99 -26.47
C ILE A 233 21.53 -30.57 -27.37
N LYS A 234 21.69 -30.62 -28.70
CA LYS A 234 20.59 -30.37 -29.65
C LYS A 234 19.42 -31.33 -29.44
N SER A 235 19.70 -32.62 -29.25
CA SER A 235 18.63 -33.61 -29.00
C SER A 235 17.86 -33.35 -27.70
N GLN A 236 18.56 -32.90 -26.66
CA GLN A 236 17.96 -32.58 -25.36
C GLN A 236 17.15 -31.28 -25.41
N LEU A 237 17.65 -30.25 -26.11
CA LEU A 237 16.90 -29.01 -26.35
C LEU A 237 15.62 -29.27 -27.13
N GLN A 238 15.67 -30.15 -28.14
CA GLN A 238 14.48 -30.56 -28.90
C GLN A 238 13.45 -31.25 -28.00
N GLN A 239 13.88 -32.22 -27.19
CA GLN A 239 12.98 -32.91 -26.24
C GLN A 239 12.36 -31.96 -25.22
N TRP A 240 13.15 -31.02 -24.70
CA TRP A 240 12.66 -30.01 -23.78
C TRP A 240 11.64 -29.08 -24.46
N PHE A 241 11.92 -28.62 -25.68
CA PHE A 241 11.00 -27.80 -26.47
C PHE A 241 9.68 -28.53 -26.73
N ASP A 242 9.74 -29.80 -27.09
CA ASP A 242 8.55 -30.64 -27.33
C ASP A 242 7.68 -30.80 -26.07
N ALA A 243 8.31 -30.84 -24.89
CA ALA A 243 7.63 -30.91 -23.60
C ALA A 243 6.99 -29.59 -23.13
N LEU A 244 7.26 -28.46 -23.79
CA LEU A 244 6.69 -27.16 -23.39
C LEU A 244 5.19 -27.05 -23.72
N PRO A 245 4.41 -26.33 -22.88
CA PRO A 245 3.01 -25.98 -23.17
C PRO A 245 2.85 -25.18 -24.47
N SER A 246 1.73 -25.41 -25.17
CA SER A 246 1.44 -24.80 -26.48
C SER A 246 1.50 -23.28 -26.49
N TYR A 247 1.09 -22.63 -25.39
CA TYR A 247 1.10 -21.19 -25.26
C TYR A 247 2.52 -20.61 -25.16
N ILE A 248 3.51 -21.36 -24.63
CA ILE A 248 4.93 -20.94 -24.56
C ILE A 248 5.61 -21.10 -25.91
N LYS A 249 5.30 -22.18 -26.65
CA LYS A 249 5.84 -22.44 -27.99
C LYS A 249 5.55 -21.32 -28.99
N ALA A 250 4.46 -20.57 -28.78
CA ALA A 250 4.06 -19.45 -29.64
C ALA A 250 4.97 -18.20 -29.51
N TYR A 251 5.71 -18.07 -28.39
CA TYR A 251 6.56 -16.91 -28.11
C TYR A 251 8.04 -17.14 -28.36
N LEU A 252 8.45 -18.39 -28.56
CA LEU A 252 9.84 -18.70 -28.95
C LEU A 252 9.97 -18.46 -30.46
N PRO A 253 10.96 -17.67 -30.92
CA PRO A 253 11.23 -17.54 -32.34
C PRO A 253 11.43 -18.94 -32.90
N ILE A 254 10.87 -19.20 -34.08
CA ILE A 254 10.98 -20.48 -34.78
C ILE A 254 12.48 -20.77 -34.88
N LEU A 255 13.00 -21.61 -33.98
CA LEU A 255 14.31 -22.23 -34.07
C LEU A 255 14.21 -23.28 -35.18
N GLY A 256 13.92 -22.80 -36.39
CA GLY A 256 14.10 -23.52 -37.62
C GLY A 256 15.60 -23.65 -37.81
N CYS A 257 16.18 -24.67 -37.19
CA CYS A 257 17.28 -25.35 -37.84
C CYS A 257 16.71 -25.92 -39.14
N GLU A 258 16.65 -25.08 -40.18
CA GLU A 258 16.54 -25.56 -41.55
C GLU A 258 17.67 -26.58 -41.74
N SER A 259 17.25 -27.77 -42.16
CA SER A 259 18.11 -28.90 -42.48
C SER A 259 18.78 -28.69 -43.83
#